data_AF-A0A379IF68-F1
#
_entry.id   AF-A0A379IF68-F1
#
_cell.length_a   1.000
_cell.length_b   1.000
_cell.length_c   1.000
_cell.angle_alpha   90.00
_cell.angle_beta   90.00
_cell.angle_gamma   90.00
#
_symmetry.space_group_name_H-M   'P 1'
#
loop_
_entity.id
_entity.type
_entity.pdbx_description
1 polymer ?
#
loop_
_entity_poly.entity_id
_entity_poly.type
_entity_poly.pdbx_seq_one_letter_code
_entity_poly.pdbx_strand_id
1 'polypeptide(L)'
;MSAHLSPLSRRSRRYLPATFLAASMTLLAGSAWAQTRIDSNGANVSGSVIGDDVLYSIGGGRAVSMGGAGSMQSLGVGGGWNSNLICGDLSLTTTLQNQLNGVSNGFQSIMNNVIQNATSAVASLPALIIQRADPGLYNLLTNGILQARLDFDRSKMTCRTIANRMADMAGGQAGWDQLAEGMALKNAVTSTDAVSAIEQAESSKGNNGVPWVGGNNAGGAGQGSIKVVSDVTRAGYNLLNGRGVVDTSSIDRNSCGNRLTCQTWSSPQVAADWATRVLGEREQRTCESCTKTQTTPGVGLTPLIQEEYETKLQALQDLITGAKPTTAANLAAAGSNSLPITRGVVEALRDEPDQDVLGNRLASEAALASVLEKALLLQRTLLTGKKEPNVAANELAVQAVDQENRALEQDINNLKTELELRRELAGNSAMTIIQRHSTRAAGSRGIYEGDTTRDRLDQIQKPRSSTP
;
A
#
# COMPACT_ATOMS: atom_id res chain seq x y z
N MET A 1 17.64 34.78 -83.20
CA MET A 1 18.75 33.95 -83.69
C MET A 1 18.26 32.54 -83.85
N SER A 2 18.54 31.97 -85.01
CA SER A 2 17.95 30.74 -85.58
C SER A 2 18.56 29.44 -85.03
N ALA A 3 17.91 28.34 -85.44
CA ALA A 3 18.35 26.93 -85.50
C ALA A 3 17.93 26.05 -84.29
N HIS A 4 16.94 25.14 -84.45
CA HIS A 4 16.98 23.78 -85.07
C HIS A 4 17.68 22.77 -84.13
N LEU A 5 17.19 21.57 -83.77
CA LEU A 5 16.24 20.61 -84.35
C LEU A 5 15.63 19.70 -83.26
N SER A 6 14.39 19.26 -83.45
CA SER A 6 13.67 18.13 -82.81
C SER A 6 14.09 16.78 -83.45
N PRO A 7 13.41 15.60 -83.27
CA PRO A 7 12.32 15.18 -82.38
C PRO A 7 12.55 13.75 -81.77
N LEU A 8 11.66 13.21 -80.94
CA LEU A 8 10.74 12.07 -81.22
C LEU A 8 10.28 11.58 -79.83
N SER A 9 9.05 11.17 -79.52
CA SER A 9 7.84 10.99 -80.30
C SER A 9 6.64 10.87 -79.34
N ARG A 10 5.60 11.68 -79.62
CA ARG A 10 4.14 11.37 -79.63
C ARG A 10 3.54 10.49 -78.53
N ARG A 11 2.64 11.07 -77.71
CA ARG A 11 1.15 11.18 -77.89
C ARG A 11 0.46 9.82 -77.66
N SER A 12 -0.65 9.69 -76.92
CA SER A 12 -1.85 10.53 -76.81
C SER A 12 -2.67 10.05 -75.59
N ARG A 13 -3.21 10.94 -74.73
CA ARG A 13 -4.61 11.45 -74.70
C ARG A 13 -5.70 10.35 -74.78
N ARG A 14 -6.84 10.39 -74.10
CA ARG A 14 -7.50 11.16 -73.01
C ARG A 14 -8.94 10.55 -72.92
N TYR A 15 -9.64 10.78 -71.79
CA TYR A 15 -11.12 10.85 -71.58
C TYR A 15 -11.95 9.57 -71.28
N LEU A 16 -12.38 9.46 -70.00
CA LEU A 16 -13.73 9.31 -69.37
C LEU A 16 -14.98 9.11 -70.28
N PRO A 17 -16.18 8.73 -69.77
CA PRO A 17 -16.62 7.85 -68.64
C PRO A 17 -17.83 6.92 -69.03
N ALA A 18 -18.48 6.29 -68.02
CA ALA A 18 -19.89 5.78 -67.97
C ALA A 18 -20.15 4.25 -67.97
N THR A 19 -20.59 3.78 -66.79
CA THR A 19 -21.69 2.82 -66.48
C THR A 19 -22.14 1.76 -67.50
N PHE A 20 -22.11 0.47 -67.12
CA PHE A 20 -23.30 -0.41 -67.04
C PHE A 20 -22.98 -1.77 -66.37
N LEU A 21 -24.01 -2.31 -65.71
CA LEU A 21 -24.15 -3.55 -64.93
C LEU A 21 -23.48 -4.83 -65.48
N ALA A 22 -22.86 -5.59 -64.57
CA ALA A 22 -22.92 -7.06 -64.58
C ALA A 22 -22.82 -7.60 -63.14
N ALA A 23 -23.90 -8.24 -62.68
CA ALA A 23 -23.94 -9.00 -61.44
C ALA A 23 -23.34 -10.39 -61.66
N SER A 24 -22.46 -10.83 -60.75
CA SER A 24 -22.57 -12.11 -60.01
C SER A 24 -21.21 -12.60 -59.47
N MET A 25 -21.23 -12.98 -58.19
CA MET A 25 -20.45 -14.07 -57.59
C MET A 25 -18.95 -13.86 -57.27
N THR A 26 -18.68 -13.21 -56.14
CA THR A 26 -17.63 -13.67 -55.21
C THR A 26 -18.16 -13.64 -53.78
N LEU A 27 -18.60 -14.82 -53.35
CA LEU A 27 -18.89 -15.20 -51.98
C LEU A 27 -17.56 -15.50 -51.26
N LEU A 28 -17.54 -15.23 -49.95
CA LEU A 28 -16.56 -15.69 -48.94
C LEU A 28 -15.29 -14.85 -48.73
N ALA A 29 -15.46 -13.69 -48.10
CA ALA A 29 -14.55 -13.24 -47.04
C ALA A 29 -15.33 -12.35 -46.07
N GLY A 30 -16.32 -12.92 -45.38
CA GLY A 30 -16.86 -12.32 -44.18
C GLY A 30 -15.77 -12.35 -43.12
N SER A 31 -14.97 -11.29 -43.01
CA SER A 31 -14.09 -11.09 -41.87
C SER A 31 -14.98 -10.92 -40.63
N ALA A 32 -15.23 -12.03 -39.94
CA ALA A 32 -15.68 -12.00 -38.55
C ALA A 32 -14.56 -11.33 -37.75
N TRP A 33 -14.77 -10.08 -37.36
CA TRP A 33 -13.91 -9.39 -36.40
C TRP A 33 -14.12 -10.06 -35.04
N ALA A 34 -13.37 -11.12 -34.78
CA ALA A 34 -13.25 -11.75 -33.48
C ALA A 34 -12.55 -10.76 -32.53
N GLN A 35 -13.20 -10.39 -31.43
CA GLN A 35 -12.62 -9.52 -30.40
C GLN A 35 -12.56 -10.25 -29.06
N THR A 36 -11.84 -11.37 -29.00
CA THR A 36 -11.28 -11.84 -27.72
C THR A 36 -10.07 -10.94 -27.45
N ARG A 37 -10.24 -9.90 -26.63
CA ARG A 37 -9.10 -9.11 -26.17
C ARG A 37 -8.61 -9.70 -24.86
N ILE A 38 -7.50 -10.44 -24.95
CA ILE A 38 -6.65 -10.70 -23.80
C ILE A 38 -5.90 -9.39 -23.57
N ASP A 39 -6.30 -8.65 -22.54
CA ASP A 39 -5.61 -7.43 -22.13
C ASP A 39 -4.95 -7.62 -20.76
N SER A 40 -4.24 -6.58 -20.32
CA SER A 40 -3.54 -6.56 -19.04
C SER A 40 -4.44 -6.71 -17.81
N ASN A 41 -5.75 -6.49 -17.96
CA ASN A 41 -6.74 -6.51 -16.89
C ASN A 41 -7.47 -7.85 -16.83
N GLY A 42 -7.45 -8.65 -17.91
CA GLY A 42 -7.95 -10.02 -17.94
C GLY A 42 -8.44 -10.44 -19.33
N ALA A 43 -9.18 -11.54 -19.37
CA ALA A 43 -9.95 -11.92 -20.55
C ALA A 43 -11.27 -11.14 -20.53
N ASN A 44 -11.35 -10.03 -21.26
CA ASN A 44 -12.61 -9.35 -21.50
C ASN A 44 -13.33 -10.06 -22.66
N VAL A 45 -14.30 -10.92 -22.33
CA VAL A 45 -15.05 -11.70 -23.32
C VAL A 45 -16.31 -10.94 -23.72
N SER A 46 -16.23 -10.22 -24.84
CA SER A 46 -17.39 -9.76 -25.58
C SER A 46 -17.61 -10.65 -26.80
N GLY A 47 -18.41 -11.71 -26.66
CA GLY A 47 -18.76 -12.64 -27.75
C GLY A 47 -18.48 -14.12 -27.44
N SER A 48 -18.91 -15.01 -28.33
CA SER A 48 -18.98 -16.48 -28.12
C SER A 48 -17.65 -17.23 -28.29
N VAL A 49 -16.49 -16.60 -28.13
CA VAL A 49 -15.20 -17.22 -28.53
C VAL A 49 -14.64 -18.13 -27.43
N ILE A 50 -15.04 -17.91 -26.16
CA ILE A 50 -14.89 -18.88 -25.08
C ILE A 50 -16.30 -19.08 -24.52
N GLY A 51 -16.76 -20.32 -24.49
CA GLY A 51 -18.04 -20.64 -23.86
C GLY A 51 -17.97 -20.31 -22.36
N ASP A 52 -19.04 -19.72 -21.81
CA ASP A 52 -19.11 -19.42 -20.39
C ASP A 52 -18.86 -20.67 -19.53
N ASP A 53 -19.25 -21.85 -20.03
CA ASP A 53 -18.94 -23.17 -19.45
C ASP A 53 -17.43 -23.43 -19.33
N VAL A 54 -16.64 -23.09 -20.34
CA VAL A 54 -15.18 -23.21 -20.29
C VAL A 54 -14.61 -22.16 -19.34
N LEU A 55 -15.07 -20.91 -19.43
CA LEU A 55 -14.57 -19.81 -18.58
C LEU A 55 -14.75 -20.12 -17.10
N TYR A 56 -15.94 -20.56 -16.67
CA TYR A 56 -16.19 -20.84 -15.25
C TYR A 56 -15.65 -22.20 -14.79
N SER A 57 -15.49 -23.19 -15.68
CA SER A 57 -14.92 -24.50 -15.31
C SER A 57 -13.41 -24.44 -15.05
N ILE A 58 -12.68 -23.53 -15.71
CA ILE A 58 -11.26 -23.27 -15.41
C ILE A 58 -11.04 -22.31 -14.23
N GLY A 59 -12.11 -21.92 -13.53
CA GLY A 59 -12.06 -21.03 -12.37
C GLY A 59 -12.20 -19.54 -12.70
N GLY A 60 -12.61 -19.18 -13.91
CA GLY A 60 -12.91 -17.80 -14.30
C GLY A 60 -11.73 -17.07 -14.94
N GLY A 61 -11.52 -15.82 -14.50
CA GLY A 61 -10.50 -14.91 -15.04
C GLY A 61 -9.07 -15.27 -14.60
N ARG A 62 -8.27 -14.27 -14.23
CA ARG A 62 -6.84 -14.50 -13.94
C ARG A 62 -6.68 -15.35 -12.67
N ALA A 63 -5.87 -16.42 -12.76
CA ALA A 63 -5.58 -17.30 -11.63
C ALA A 63 -4.89 -16.58 -10.45
N VAL A 64 -4.09 -15.55 -10.74
CA VAL A 64 -3.46 -14.69 -9.74
C VAL A 64 -3.48 -13.25 -10.25
N SER A 65 -3.63 -12.29 -9.35
CA SER A 65 -3.42 -10.86 -9.62
C SER A 65 -1.94 -10.65 -10.04
N MET A 66 -1.64 -10.67 -11.34
CA MET A 66 -0.29 -10.38 -11.84
C MET A 66 -0.18 -8.88 -12.14
N GLY A 67 0.46 -8.14 -11.24
CA GLY A 67 0.84 -6.75 -11.45
C GLY A 67 2.25 -6.63 -12.03
N GLY A 68 2.46 -5.68 -12.93
CA GLY A 68 3.79 -5.34 -13.43
C GLY A 68 4.74 -4.97 -12.29
N ALA A 69 6.03 -5.32 -12.41
CA ALA A 69 7.03 -4.91 -11.43
C ALA A 69 7.20 -3.38 -11.46
N GLY A 70 7.03 -2.72 -10.31
CA GLY A 70 7.51 -1.35 -10.14
C GLY A 70 9.03 -1.28 -10.33
N SER A 71 9.58 -0.09 -10.61
CA SER A 71 11.04 0.03 -10.79
C SER A 71 11.76 -0.42 -9.52
N MET A 72 12.58 -1.47 -9.63
CA MET A 72 13.43 -1.98 -8.55
C MET A 72 14.62 -1.04 -8.36
N GLN A 73 14.35 0.17 -7.88
CA GLN A 73 15.40 1.12 -7.52
C GLN A 73 15.86 0.83 -6.10
N SER A 74 17.17 0.80 -5.88
CA SER A 74 17.72 0.75 -4.54
C SER A 74 17.36 2.04 -3.81
N LEU A 75 16.48 1.93 -2.82
CA LEU A 75 16.19 3.03 -1.91
C LEU A 75 17.25 3.00 -0.81
N GLY A 76 18.23 3.89 -0.90
CA GLY A 76 19.23 4.08 0.16
C GLY A 76 18.83 5.26 1.03
N VAL A 77 18.79 5.06 2.35
CA VAL A 77 18.83 6.18 3.29
C VAL A 77 20.30 6.39 3.67
N GLY A 78 20.83 7.56 3.29
CA GLY A 78 22.19 7.96 3.66
C GLY A 78 22.29 8.18 5.18
N GLY A 79 23.29 7.55 5.82
CA GLY A 79 23.85 7.95 7.12
C GLY A 79 22.97 7.90 8.38
N GLY A 80 21.72 7.45 8.29
CA GLY A 80 20.74 7.58 9.38
C GLY A 80 20.76 6.52 10.48
N TRP A 81 21.35 5.34 10.27
CA TRP A 81 21.22 4.18 11.18
C TRP A 81 22.54 3.46 11.49
N ASN A 82 23.69 4.11 11.34
CA ASN A 82 24.97 3.52 11.78
C ASN A 82 25.05 3.57 13.32
N SER A 83 24.63 2.47 13.96
CA SER A 83 24.60 2.29 15.41
C SER A 83 25.97 1.87 16.00
N ASN A 84 26.93 1.51 15.15
CA ASN A 84 28.13 0.78 15.59
C ASN A 84 29.08 1.54 16.53
N LEU A 85 28.93 2.86 16.72
CA LEU A 85 29.87 3.68 17.51
C LEU A 85 29.23 4.83 18.32
N ILE A 86 27.92 4.81 18.61
CA ILE A 86 27.23 5.96 19.26
C ILE A 86 27.94 6.43 20.54
N CYS A 87 28.42 5.53 21.40
CA CYS A 87 29.13 5.93 22.63
C CYS A 87 30.66 5.94 22.49
N GLY A 88 31.17 5.56 21.32
CA GLY A 88 32.61 5.49 21.01
C GLY A 88 33.21 6.86 20.70
N ASP A 89 32.41 7.77 20.13
CA ASP A 89 32.85 9.09 19.67
C ASP A 89 32.91 10.15 20.80
N LEU A 90 32.55 9.76 22.02
CA LEU A 90 32.64 10.63 23.20
C LEU A 90 34.09 10.81 23.64
N SER A 91 34.54 12.07 23.73
CA SER A 91 35.92 12.43 24.02
C SER A 91 36.06 13.07 25.40
N LEU A 92 36.95 12.49 26.23
CA LEU A 92 37.32 13.08 27.52
C LEU A 92 37.98 14.45 27.32
N THR A 93 38.77 14.64 26.25
CA THR A 93 39.46 15.92 26.01
C THR A 93 38.48 17.02 25.66
N THR A 94 37.47 16.74 24.82
CA THR A 94 36.43 17.73 24.48
C THR A 94 35.56 18.03 25.68
N THR A 95 35.15 16.99 26.41
CA THR A 95 34.36 17.13 27.66
C THR A 95 35.10 18.00 28.67
N LEU A 96 36.40 17.77 28.87
CA LEU A 96 37.22 18.55 29.80
C LEU A 96 37.38 20.00 29.33
N GLN A 97 37.61 20.23 28.03
CA GLN A 97 37.67 21.58 27.46
C GLN A 97 36.37 22.36 27.65
N ASN A 98 35.22 21.74 27.38
CA ASN A 98 33.90 22.39 27.50
C ASN A 98 33.48 22.62 28.96
N GLN A 99 33.83 21.72 29.87
CA GLN A 99 33.64 21.92 31.31
C GLN A 99 34.50 23.07 31.83
N LEU A 100 35.78 23.12 31.45
CA LEU A 100 36.70 24.18 31.89
C LEU A 100 36.39 25.55 31.27
N ASN A 101 35.82 25.59 30.06
CA ASN A 101 35.40 26.83 29.40
C ASN A 101 34.02 27.34 29.88
N GLY A 102 33.37 26.64 30.83
CA GLY A 102 32.06 27.02 31.37
C GLY A 102 30.88 26.81 30.40
N VAL A 103 31.09 26.05 29.33
CA VAL A 103 30.08 25.71 28.31
C VAL A 103 29.13 24.61 28.82
N SER A 104 29.55 23.81 29.79
CA SER A 104 28.73 22.81 30.48
C SER A 104 28.68 23.09 31.99
N ASN A 105 27.59 22.68 32.65
CA ASN A 105 27.23 23.13 34.00
C ASN A 105 28.13 22.59 35.14
N GLY A 106 29.06 21.67 34.85
CA GLY A 106 29.89 21.01 35.86
C GLY A 106 30.73 21.97 36.70
N PHE A 107 31.36 22.98 36.07
CA PHE A 107 32.24 23.92 36.77
C PHE A 107 31.49 25.01 37.55
N GLN A 108 30.26 25.36 37.13
CA GLN A 108 29.41 26.32 37.85
C GLN A 108 28.94 25.76 39.21
N SER A 109 28.67 24.46 39.29
CA SER A 109 28.30 23.78 40.55
C SER A 109 29.48 23.68 41.53
N ILE A 110 30.70 23.51 41.01
CA ILE A 110 31.94 23.53 41.81
C ILE A 110 32.18 24.94 42.38
N MET A 111 31.95 25.98 41.58
CA MET A 111 32.15 27.37 42.03
C MET A 111 31.15 27.78 43.13
N ASN A 112 29.92 27.27 43.10
CA ASN A 112 28.92 27.51 44.15
C ASN A 112 29.25 26.79 45.49
N ASN A 113 29.87 25.60 45.43
CA ASN A 113 30.23 24.84 46.64
C ASN A 113 31.59 25.23 47.23
N VAL A 114 32.53 25.72 46.41
CA VAL A 114 33.85 26.18 46.88
C VAL A 114 33.78 27.53 47.61
N ILE A 115 32.75 28.34 47.39
CA ILE A 115 32.55 29.61 48.12
C ILE A 115 32.15 29.39 49.59
N GLN A 116 31.70 28.20 50.00
CA GLN A 116 31.28 27.96 51.39
C GLN A 116 32.23 27.09 52.25
N ASN A 117 33.23 26.41 51.69
CA ASN A 117 34.05 25.48 52.48
C ASN A 117 35.52 25.43 52.04
N ALA A 118 36.33 26.42 52.43
CA ALA A 118 37.78 26.35 52.27
C ALA A 118 38.52 26.61 53.61
N THR A 119 38.88 25.53 54.33
CA THR A 119 39.94 25.56 55.36
C THR A 119 40.88 24.35 55.21
N SER A 120 42.10 24.63 54.75
CA SER A 120 43.41 23.95 54.90
C SER A 120 43.58 22.42 54.84
N ALA A 121 44.45 21.93 53.94
CA ALA A 121 45.63 21.06 54.23
C ALA A 121 46.44 20.71 52.94
N VAL A 122 47.72 20.33 53.10
CA VAL A 122 48.82 20.36 52.10
C VAL A 122 49.48 18.97 51.86
N ALA A 123 50.17 18.83 50.70
CA ALA A 123 51.29 17.93 50.29
C ALA A 123 50.91 16.79 49.31
N SER A 124 51.58 16.49 48.17
CA SER A 124 52.98 16.66 47.70
C SER A 124 53.14 16.71 46.13
N LEU A 125 54.34 17.01 45.63
CA LEU A 125 54.80 17.39 44.25
C LEU A 125 54.48 16.40 43.10
N PRO A 126 54.02 16.82 41.88
CA PRO A 126 54.50 17.94 41.01
C PRO A 126 53.70 19.27 41.08
N ALA A 127 52.99 19.47 42.17
CA ALA A 127 52.10 20.60 42.44
C ALA A 127 52.76 21.95 42.76
N LEU A 128 54.05 21.96 43.14
CA LEU A 128 54.62 23.04 43.95
C LEU A 128 55.03 24.29 43.15
N ILE A 129 55.12 24.21 41.82
CA ILE A 129 55.32 25.40 40.98
C ILE A 129 54.00 26.16 40.76
N ILE A 130 52.85 25.47 40.84
CA ILE A 130 51.51 26.11 40.71
C ILE A 130 50.96 26.57 42.07
N GLN A 131 51.29 25.87 43.16
CA GLN A 131 50.79 26.23 44.50
C GLN A 131 51.33 27.55 45.09
N ARG A 132 52.45 28.10 44.58
CA ARG A 132 52.93 29.43 44.99
C ARG A 132 52.27 30.57 44.22
N ALA A 133 51.68 30.31 43.06
CA ALA A 133 51.04 31.33 42.24
C ALA A 133 49.56 31.48 42.60
N ASP A 134 48.84 30.38 42.86
CA ASP A 134 47.46 30.41 43.38
C ASP A 134 47.07 29.02 43.95
N PRO A 135 47.02 28.82 45.28
CA PRO A 135 46.60 27.55 45.88
C PRO A 135 45.12 27.22 45.62
N GLY A 136 44.29 28.22 45.30
CA GLY A 136 42.91 28.01 44.87
C GLY A 136 42.86 27.31 43.51
N LEU A 137 43.69 27.74 42.57
CA LEU A 137 43.78 27.16 41.22
C LEU A 137 44.25 25.71 41.23
N TYR A 138 45.19 25.33 42.11
CA TYR A 138 45.65 23.95 42.20
C TYR A 138 44.53 23.00 42.67
N ASN A 139 43.81 23.35 43.74
CA ASN A 139 42.67 22.56 44.22
C ASN A 139 41.52 22.55 43.21
N LEU A 140 41.30 23.64 42.46
CA LEU A 140 40.34 23.69 41.36
C LEU A 140 40.73 22.76 40.21
N LEU A 141 42.01 22.70 39.85
CA LEU A 141 42.49 21.84 38.77
C LEU A 141 42.49 20.36 39.18
N THR A 142 42.96 20.02 40.38
CA THR A 142 42.99 18.60 40.82
C THR A 142 41.60 18.04 41.09
N ASN A 143 40.74 18.78 41.81
CA ASN A 143 39.38 18.33 42.08
C ASN A 143 38.49 18.46 40.83
N GLY A 144 38.67 19.50 40.02
CA GLY A 144 37.92 19.71 38.78
C GLY A 144 38.22 18.65 37.71
N ILE A 145 39.48 18.25 37.52
CA ILE A 145 39.84 17.17 36.58
C ILE A 145 39.29 15.82 37.07
N LEU A 146 39.34 15.54 38.38
CA LEU A 146 38.78 14.31 38.94
C LEU A 146 37.26 14.26 38.74
N GLN A 147 36.56 15.36 39.03
CA GLN A 147 35.12 15.45 38.82
C GLN A 147 34.74 15.33 37.35
N ALA A 148 35.46 15.99 36.45
CA ALA A 148 35.25 15.88 35.01
C ALA A 148 35.42 14.45 34.49
N ARG A 149 36.39 13.70 35.01
CA ARG A 149 36.57 12.28 34.68
C ARG A 149 35.42 11.42 35.19
N LEU A 150 34.97 11.64 36.43
CA LEU A 150 33.81 10.95 36.99
C LEU A 150 32.54 11.23 36.19
N ASP A 151 32.32 12.49 35.79
CA ASP A 151 31.16 12.91 34.99
C ASP A 151 31.23 12.32 33.57
N PHE A 152 32.42 12.28 32.97
CA PHE A 152 32.63 11.60 31.69
C PHE A 152 32.37 10.09 31.80
N ASP A 153 32.91 9.41 32.80
CA ASP A 153 32.72 7.97 33.00
C ASP A 153 31.25 7.63 33.28
N ARG A 154 30.56 8.46 34.08
CA ARG A 154 29.11 8.36 34.31
C ARG A 154 28.33 8.54 33.02
N SER A 155 28.62 9.59 32.26
CA SER A 155 27.93 9.89 30.99
C SER A 155 28.13 8.78 29.96
N LYS A 156 29.33 8.19 29.91
CA LYS A 156 29.63 7.04 29.05
C LYS A 156 28.87 5.79 29.49
N MET A 157 28.70 5.57 30.79
CA MET A 157 27.85 4.49 31.30
C MET A 157 26.39 4.71 30.91
N THR A 158 25.83 5.91 31.12
CA THR A 158 24.46 6.27 30.72
C THR A 158 24.26 6.08 29.22
N CYS A 159 25.21 6.55 28.39
CA CYS A 159 25.18 6.33 26.95
C CYS A 159 25.09 4.84 26.60
N ARG A 160 25.92 3.99 27.23
CA ARG A 160 25.89 2.53 27.02
C ARG A 160 24.57 1.93 27.48
N THR A 161 24.00 2.40 28.58
CA THR A 161 22.68 1.93 29.05
C THR A 161 21.58 2.27 28.05
N ILE A 162 21.56 3.49 27.51
CA ILE A 162 20.60 3.90 26.47
C ILE A 162 20.81 3.06 25.20
N ALA A 163 22.05 2.89 24.75
CA ALA A 163 22.38 2.07 23.58
C ALA A 163 21.96 0.60 23.77
N ASN A 164 22.14 0.02 24.96
CA ASN A 164 21.69 -1.34 25.26
C ASN A 164 20.16 -1.44 25.26
N ARG A 165 19.44 -0.44 25.80
CA ARG A 165 17.96 -0.39 25.71
C ARG A 165 17.47 -0.31 24.28
N MET A 166 18.20 0.36 23.40
CA MET A 166 17.91 0.37 21.96
C MET A 166 18.13 -1.01 21.31
N ALA A 167 19.08 -1.80 21.80
CA ALA A 167 19.32 -3.15 21.30
C ALA A 167 18.26 -4.16 21.79
N ASP A 168 17.79 -3.99 23.03
CA ASP A 168 16.79 -4.85 23.67
C ASP A 168 15.37 -4.21 23.67
N MET A 169 15.02 -3.49 22.59
CA MET A 169 13.73 -2.79 22.52
C MET A 169 12.55 -3.77 22.59
N ALA A 170 11.79 -3.68 23.68
CA ALA A 170 10.51 -4.37 23.81
C ALA A 170 9.43 -3.68 22.96
N GLY A 171 8.47 -4.46 22.45
CA GLY A 171 7.35 -3.94 21.68
C GLY A 171 6.44 -2.98 22.48
N GLY A 172 5.66 -2.18 21.76
CA GLY A 172 4.67 -1.25 22.35
C GLY A 172 5.25 0.14 22.66
N GLN A 173 4.51 0.91 23.46
CA GLN A 173 4.77 2.35 23.68
C GLN A 173 6.15 2.63 24.28
N ALA A 174 6.58 1.83 25.26
CA ALA A 174 7.89 2.01 25.90
C ALA A 174 9.05 1.86 24.90
N GLY A 175 8.91 0.98 23.90
CA GLY A 175 9.88 0.85 22.82
C GLY A 175 9.98 2.12 21.97
N TRP A 176 8.85 2.74 21.64
CA TRP A 176 8.85 3.99 20.85
C TRP A 176 9.48 5.15 21.61
N ASP A 177 9.23 5.25 22.92
CA ASP A 177 9.86 6.26 23.77
C ASP A 177 11.38 6.03 23.88
N GLN A 178 11.83 4.80 24.07
CA GLN A 178 13.26 4.43 24.10
C GLN A 178 13.95 4.69 22.76
N LEU A 179 13.27 4.41 21.64
CA LEU A 179 13.77 4.70 20.31
C LEU A 179 13.96 6.20 20.10
N ALA A 180 13.01 7.02 20.52
CA ALA A 180 13.12 8.48 20.42
C ALA A 180 14.24 9.06 21.30
N GLU A 181 14.40 8.53 22.52
CA GLU A 181 15.52 8.88 23.41
C GLU A 181 16.87 8.50 22.78
N GLY A 182 16.97 7.30 22.23
CA GLY A 182 18.15 6.82 21.52
C GLY A 182 18.52 7.65 20.29
N MET A 183 17.52 8.07 19.51
CA MET A 183 17.72 8.96 18.36
C MET A 183 18.16 10.36 18.79
N ALA A 184 17.63 10.88 19.90
CA ALA A 184 18.08 12.14 20.47
C ALA A 184 19.55 12.06 20.91
N LEU A 185 19.93 10.96 21.58
CA LEU A 185 21.32 10.70 21.97
C LEU A 185 22.24 10.62 20.76
N LYS A 186 21.86 9.86 19.73
CA LYS A 186 22.64 9.75 18.49
C LYS A 186 22.93 11.12 17.87
N ASN A 187 21.93 12.00 17.83
CA ASN A 187 22.11 13.36 17.29
C ASN A 187 23.00 14.22 18.20
N ALA A 188 22.88 14.06 19.52
CA ALA A 188 23.62 14.85 20.49
C ALA A 188 25.11 14.45 20.60
N VAL A 189 25.44 13.18 20.38
CA VAL A 189 26.84 12.65 20.38
C VAL A 189 27.74 13.34 19.36
N THR A 190 27.16 13.98 18.32
CA THR A 190 27.93 14.78 17.36
C THR A 190 28.75 15.92 18.00
N SER A 191 28.40 16.35 19.22
CA SER A 191 29.19 17.33 19.99
C SER A 191 30.51 16.77 20.56
N THR A 192 30.68 15.45 20.59
CA THR A 192 31.77 14.68 21.25
C THR A 192 31.92 14.90 22.77
N ASP A 193 31.13 15.79 23.36
CA ASP A 193 31.09 16.06 24.80
C ASP A 193 30.04 15.18 25.47
N ALA A 194 30.51 14.28 26.34
CA ALA A 194 29.68 13.26 26.95
C ALA A 194 28.58 13.82 27.84
N VAL A 195 28.86 14.88 28.60
CA VAL A 195 27.89 15.43 29.56
C VAL A 195 26.81 16.18 28.81
N SER A 196 27.21 17.06 27.89
CA SER A 196 26.25 17.84 27.09
C SER A 196 25.38 16.94 26.21
N ALA A 197 25.93 15.86 25.65
CA ALA A 197 25.19 14.96 24.78
C ALA A 197 24.09 14.20 25.55
N ILE A 198 24.39 13.76 26.78
CA ILE A 198 23.41 13.09 27.64
C ILE A 198 22.35 14.08 28.12
N GLU A 199 22.73 15.27 28.58
CA GLU A 199 21.77 16.31 28.99
C GLU A 199 20.82 16.70 27.84
N GLN A 200 21.33 16.81 26.60
CA GLN A 200 20.50 17.07 25.42
C GLN A 200 19.56 15.91 25.07
N ALA A 201 20.04 14.67 25.20
CA ALA A 201 19.21 13.49 24.95
C ALA A 201 18.08 13.38 25.99
N GLU A 202 18.40 13.55 27.27
CA GLU A 202 17.43 13.50 28.37
C GLU A 202 16.42 14.66 28.31
N SER A 203 16.88 15.86 27.95
CA SER A 203 16.00 17.04 27.83
C SER A 203 15.07 16.99 26.62
N SER A 204 15.40 16.21 25.58
CA SER A 204 14.51 15.97 24.44
C SER A 204 13.20 15.32 24.88
N LYS A 205 13.24 14.40 25.86
CA LYS A 205 12.06 13.69 26.40
C LYS A 205 11.12 13.13 25.32
N GLY A 206 11.70 12.64 24.22
CA GLY A 206 10.97 12.11 23.07
C GLY A 206 10.29 13.15 22.18
N ASN A 207 10.44 14.45 22.45
CA ASN A 207 9.85 15.52 21.65
C ASN A 207 10.43 15.63 20.24
N ASN A 208 11.62 15.07 19.99
CA ASN A 208 12.21 15.02 18.65
C ASN A 208 11.59 13.96 17.73
N GLY A 209 10.79 13.03 18.27
CA GLY A 209 10.22 11.94 17.49
C GLY A 209 11.25 10.92 17.03
N VAL A 210 10.84 10.07 16.09
CA VAL A 210 11.70 9.08 15.44
C VAL A 210 11.66 9.27 13.92
N PRO A 211 12.75 8.97 13.19
CA PRO A 211 12.72 8.96 11.73
C PRO A 211 11.60 8.07 11.21
N TRP A 212 10.82 8.60 10.28
CA TRP A 212 9.63 7.95 9.75
C TRP A 212 9.61 7.96 8.22
N VAL A 213 8.52 7.48 7.63
CA VAL A 213 8.34 7.34 6.18
C VAL A 213 8.72 8.64 5.45
N GLY A 214 9.62 8.53 4.47
CA GLY A 214 10.09 9.69 3.70
C GLY A 214 11.18 10.52 4.37
N GLY A 215 11.69 10.11 5.54
CA GLY A 215 12.89 10.66 6.18
C GLY A 215 12.65 11.77 7.20
N ASN A 216 11.43 12.30 7.32
CA ASN A 216 11.08 13.25 8.37
C ASN A 216 10.75 12.52 9.68
N ASN A 217 10.97 13.18 10.82
CA ASN A 217 10.59 12.62 12.11
C ASN A 217 9.07 12.68 12.33
N ALA A 218 8.53 11.67 13.03
CA ALA A 218 7.14 11.61 13.47
C ALA A 218 7.04 11.20 14.94
N GLY A 219 5.89 11.48 15.55
CA GLY A 219 5.55 11.14 16.94
C GLY A 219 6.01 12.17 17.98
N GLY A 220 6.92 13.07 17.63
CA GLY A 220 7.42 14.14 18.51
C GLY A 220 6.44 15.31 18.73
N ALA A 221 6.91 16.33 19.43
CA ALA A 221 6.12 17.53 19.72
C ALA A 221 5.91 18.35 18.43
N GLY A 222 4.65 18.69 18.12
CA GLY A 222 4.31 19.38 16.87
C GLY A 222 4.44 18.55 15.59
N GLN A 223 4.75 17.25 15.71
CA GLN A 223 4.84 16.32 14.59
C GLN A 223 3.54 15.52 14.42
N GLY A 224 3.32 14.96 13.23
CA GLY A 224 2.25 13.98 13.01
C GLY A 224 2.45 12.73 13.87
N SER A 225 1.37 12.04 14.23
CA SER A 225 1.48 10.71 14.86
C SER A 225 2.05 9.69 13.89
N ILE A 226 2.71 8.67 14.45
CA ILE A 226 3.22 7.52 13.72
C ILE A 226 2.03 6.59 13.48
N LYS A 227 1.57 6.48 12.23
CA LYS A 227 0.45 5.61 11.85
C LYS A 227 0.99 4.43 11.06
N VAL A 228 1.22 3.31 11.75
CA VAL A 228 1.95 2.18 11.15
C VAL A 228 1.21 1.63 9.94
N VAL A 229 -0.10 1.36 10.04
CA VAL A 229 -0.85 0.76 8.94
C VAL A 229 -0.99 1.76 7.79
N SER A 230 -1.42 2.98 8.10
CA SER A 230 -1.69 4.03 7.12
C SER A 230 -0.41 4.45 6.37
N ASP A 231 0.65 4.84 7.08
CA ASP A 231 1.85 5.38 6.45
C ASP A 231 2.63 4.32 5.67
N VAL A 232 2.73 3.10 6.19
CA VAL A 232 3.37 1.98 5.49
C VAL A 232 2.57 1.59 4.26
N THR A 233 1.23 1.62 4.31
CA THR A 233 0.40 1.35 3.13
C THR A 233 0.59 2.44 2.07
N ARG A 234 0.65 3.72 2.44
CA ARG A 234 0.91 4.84 1.50
C ARG A 234 2.28 4.69 0.85
N ALA A 235 3.32 4.38 1.63
CA ALA A 235 4.64 4.11 1.13
C ALA A 235 4.63 2.93 0.15
N GLY A 236 4.05 1.80 0.55
CA GLY A 236 3.94 0.61 -0.28
C GLY A 236 3.19 0.86 -1.59
N TYR A 237 2.10 1.62 -1.54
CA TYR A 237 1.33 2.03 -2.72
C TYR A 237 2.21 2.81 -3.68
N ASN A 238 2.93 3.81 -3.18
CA ASN A 238 3.78 4.66 -4.00
C ASN A 238 4.95 3.86 -4.61
N LEU A 239 5.60 3.00 -3.82
CA LEU A 239 6.68 2.13 -4.27
C LEU A 239 6.24 1.16 -5.37
N LEU A 240 5.08 0.49 -5.20
CA LEU A 240 4.52 -0.39 -6.22
C LEU A 240 4.17 0.36 -7.52
N ASN A 241 3.90 1.66 -7.43
CA ASN A 241 3.61 2.51 -8.58
C ASN A 241 4.82 3.30 -9.09
N GLY A 242 6.03 3.08 -8.55
CA GLY A 242 7.24 3.78 -8.98
C GLY A 242 7.23 5.29 -8.70
N ARG A 243 6.60 5.69 -7.59
CA ARG A 243 6.47 7.09 -7.15
C ARG A 243 7.27 7.34 -5.88
N GLY A 244 7.50 8.61 -5.56
CA GLY A 244 8.08 9.01 -4.28
C GLY A 244 7.19 8.59 -3.10
N VAL A 245 7.79 8.11 -2.01
CA VAL A 245 7.06 7.46 -0.89
C VAL A 245 6.06 8.38 -0.20
N VAL A 246 6.26 9.70 -0.24
CA VAL A 246 5.38 10.72 0.38
C VAL A 246 4.38 11.35 -0.59
N ASP A 247 4.33 10.93 -1.85
CA ASP A 247 3.40 11.48 -2.84
C ASP A 247 1.94 11.18 -2.42
N THR A 248 1.06 12.17 -2.54
CA THR A 248 -0.34 12.12 -2.10
C THR A 248 -1.32 12.16 -3.27
N SER A 249 -0.85 12.46 -4.48
CA SER A 249 -1.72 12.69 -5.63
C SER A 249 -2.37 11.39 -6.14
N SER A 250 -3.56 11.52 -6.72
CA SER A 250 -4.27 10.41 -7.36
C SER A 250 -3.65 10.04 -8.70
N ILE A 251 -3.73 8.76 -9.06
CA ILE A 251 -3.34 8.24 -10.38
C ILE A 251 -4.61 8.02 -11.19
N ASP A 252 -4.67 8.60 -12.40
CA ASP A 252 -5.77 8.32 -13.32
C ASP A 252 -5.76 6.85 -13.74
N ARG A 253 -6.94 6.22 -13.77
CA ARG A 253 -7.07 4.78 -14.05
C ARG A 253 -6.52 4.38 -15.43
N ASN A 254 -6.54 5.28 -16.41
CA ASN A 254 -5.98 5.03 -17.74
C ASN A 254 -4.44 5.09 -17.74
N SER A 255 -3.84 5.78 -16.77
CA SER A 255 -2.39 5.90 -16.59
C SER A 255 -1.78 4.73 -15.81
N CYS A 256 -2.62 3.86 -15.25
CA CYS A 256 -2.18 2.73 -14.45
C CYS A 256 -1.43 1.65 -15.22
N GLY A 257 -1.65 1.53 -16.53
CA GLY A 257 -1.17 0.40 -17.31
C GLY A 257 -1.54 -0.92 -16.62
N ASN A 258 -0.56 -1.77 -16.35
CA ASN A 258 -0.75 -3.10 -15.75
C ASN A 258 -0.54 -3.12 -14.22
N ARG A 259 -0.59 -1.96 -13.56
CA ARG A 259 -0.33 -1.84 -12.11
C ARG A 259 -1.63 -1.99 -11.34
N LEU A 260 -1.86 -3.19 -10.80
CA LEU A 260 -3.07 -3.52 -10.06
C LEU A 260 -3.32 -2.60 -8.85
N THR A 261 -2.27 -2.16 -8.17
CA THR A 261 -2.38 -1.27 -7.00
C THR A 261 -3.16 0.00 -7.32
N CYS A 262 -2.86 0.69 -8.41
CA CYS A 262 -3.59 1.91 -8.77
C CYS A 262 -4.91 1.66 -9.52
N GLN A 263 -5.07 0.49 -10.14
CA GLN A 263 -6.38 0.07 -10.69
C GLN A 263 -7.39 -0.20 -9.57
N THR A 264 -6.92 -0.68 -8.41
CA THR A 264 -7.74 -0.95 -7.24
C THR A 264 -7.99 0.30 -6.41
N TRP A 265 -6.94 1.07 -6.09
CA TRP A 265 -7.05 2.30 -5.31
C TRP A 265 -6.53 3.49 -6.11
N SER A 266 -7.38 4.51 -6.31
CA SER A 266 -7.05 5.68 -7.13
C SER A 266 -5.97 6.58 -6.52
N SER A 267 -5.71 6.48 -5.22
CA SER A 267 -4.70 7.28 -4.52
C SER A 267 -4.09 6.50 -3.36
N PRO A 268 -2.90 6.91 -2.87
CA PRO A 268 -2.30 6.30 -1.68
C PRO A 268 -3.19 6.46 -0.44
N GLN A 269 -3.96 7.56 -0.33
CA GLN A 269 -4.88 7.75 0.78
C GLN A 269 -6.01 6.73 0.77
N VAL A 270 -6.61 6.47 -0.40
CA VAL A 270 -7.69 5.48 -0.53
C VAL A 270 -7.20 4.07 -0.19
N ALA A 271 -5.95 3.73 -0.54
CA ALA A 271 -5.35 2.46 -0.13
C ALA A 271 -5.16 2.38 1.40
N ALA A 272 -4.70 3.47 2.02
CA ALA A 272 -4.51 3.53 3.46
C ALA A 272 -5.82 3.52 4.25
N ASP A 273 -6.84 4.24 3.79
CA ASP A 273 -8.17 4.22 4.42
C ASP A 273 -8.77 2.81 4.37
N TRP A 274 -8.59 2.10 3.25
CA TRP A 274 -8.99 0.70 3.13
C TRP A 274 -8.22 -0.20 4.11
N ALA A 275 -6.90 -0.03 4.21
CA ALA A 275 -6.05 -0.79 5.14
C ALA A 275 -6.42 -0.55 6.60
N THR A 276 -6.56 0.71 7.02
CA THR A 276 -6.98 1.09 8.37
C THR A 276 -8.38 0.59 8.68
N ARG A 277 -9.27 0.52 7.69
CA ARG A 277 -10.61 -0.03 7.90
C ARG A 277 -10.57 -1.54 8.14
N VAL A 278 -9.74 -2.29 7.43
CA VAL A 278 -9.60 -3.74 7.62
C VAL A 278 -8.89 -4.07 8.93
N LEU A 279 -7.69 -3.53 9.12
CA LEU A 279 -6.74 -3.92 10.16
C LEU A 279 -6.90 -3.09 11.44
N GLY A 280 -7.42 -1.87 11.29
CA GLY A 280 -7.34 -0.85 12.32
C GLY A 280 -6.08 -0.01 12.19
N GLU A 281 -5.83 0.82 13.20
CA GLU A 281 -4.63 1.63 13.30
C GLU A 281 -4.21 1.77 14.76
N ARG A 282 -2.90 1.82 14.98
CA ARG A 282 -2.30 2.10 16.28
C ARG A 282 -1.38 3.31 16.13
N GLU A 283 -1.91 4.48 16.40
CA GLU A 283 -1.15 5.71 16.39
C GLU A 283 -0.19 5.76 17.58
N GLN A 284 1.09 6.04 17.31
CA GLN A 284 2.12 6.20 18.34
C GLN A 284 2.66 7.63 18.34
N ARG A 285 2.97 8.12 19.54
CA ARG A 285 3.64 9.39 19.79
C ARG A 285 4.66 9.22 20.90
N THR A 286 5.72 10.01 20.84
CA THR A 286 6.85 9.99 21.76
C THR A 286 6.99 11.30 22.53
N CYS A 287 6.26 12.36 22.18
CA CYS A 287 6.24 13.62 22.95
C CYS A 287 5.84 13.43 24.42
N GLU A 288 6.40 14.25 25.32
CA GLU A 288 6.14 14.16 26.77
C GLU A 288 4.66 14.46 27.11
N SER A 289 4.12 15.55 26.55
CA SER A 289 2.81 16.10 26.92
C SER A 289 1.71 15.76 25.91
N CYS A 290 1.69 14.53 25.40
CA CYS A 290 0.71 14.11 24.39
C CYS A 290 0.12 12.73 24.69
N THR A 291 -1.04 12.44 24.08
CA THR A 291 -1.61 11.10 24.09
C THR A 291 -0.70 10.17 23.31
N LYS A 292 0.05 9.35 24.06
CA LYS A 292 1.12 8.49 23.58
C LYS A 292 0.64 7.42 22.59
N THR A 293 -0.48 6.78 22.91
CA THR A 293 -1.07 5.73 22.07
C THR A 293 -2.54 6.02 21.85
N GLN A 294 -2.97 5.95 20.59
CA GLN A 294 -4.38 5.96 20.21
C GLN A 294 -4.65 4.80 19.27
N THR A 295 -5.73 4.06 19.52
CA THR A 295 -6.06 2.87 18.73
C THR A 295 -7.41 3.05 18.07
N THR A 296 -7.48 2.73 16.79
CA THR A 296 -8.71 2.61 16.02
C THR A 296 -8.89 1.14 15.65
N PRO A 297 -9.93 0.46 16.15
CA PRO A 297 -10.20 -0.93 15.76
C PRO A 297 -10.54 -1.06 14.28
N GLY A 298 -10.03 -2.12 13.64
CA GLY A 298 -10.46 -2.53 12.30
C GLY A 298 -11.82 -3.22 12.36
N VAL A 299 -12.57 -3.15 11.26
CA VAL A 299 -13.85 -3.87 11.11
C VAL A 299 -13.66 -5.27 10.50
N GLY A 300 -12.45 -5.59 10.03
CA GLY A 300 -12.15 -6.84 9.32
C GLY A 300 -12.69 -6.87 7.89
N LEU A 301 -12.54 -8.03 7.23
CA LEU A 301 -12.95 -8.20 5.83
C LEU A 301 -14.46 -8.44 5.65
N THR A 302 -15.13 -9.07 6.61
CA THR A 302 -16.55 -9.48 6.48
C THR A 302 -17.51 -8.31 6.25
N PRO A 303 -17.44 -7.19 6.99
CA PRO A 303 -18.30 -6.03 6.72
C PRO A 303 -18.03 -5.41 5.35
N LEU A 304 -16.78 -5.44 4.87
CA LEU A 304 -16.44 -4.95 3.53
C LEU A 304 -16.99 -5.85 2.43
N ILE A 305 -17.09 -7.17 2.67
CA ILE A 305 -17.75 -8.10 1.75
C ILE A 305 -19.23 -7.77 1.64
N GLN A 306 -19.89 -7.42 2.74
CA GLN A 306 -21.30 -7.04 2.72
C GLN A 306 -21.55 -5.75 1.91
N GLU A 307 -20.70 -4.73 2.08
CA GLU A 307 -20.81 -3.48 1.31
C GLU A 307 -20.51 -3.68 -0.19
N GLU A 308 -19.50 -4.49 -0.50
CA GLU A 308 -19.24 -4.89 -1.88
C GLU A 308 -20.42 -5.69 -2.44
N TYR A 309 -21.03 -6.58 -1.65
CA TYR A 309 -22.19 -7.35 -2.06
C TYR A 309 -23.36 -6.47 -2.49
N GLU A 310 -23.71 -5.46 -1.69
CA GLU A 310 -24.77 -4.51 -2.03
C GLU A 310 -24.47 -3.76 -3.33
N THR A 311 -23.20 -3.35 -3.51
CA THR A 311 -22.74 -2.67 -4.74
C THR A 311 -22.81 -3.59 -5.96
N LYS A 312 -22.33 -4.84 -5.84
CA LYS A 312 -22.32 -5.83 -6.93
C LYS A 312 -23.74 -6.28 -7.29
N LEU A 313 -24.60 -6.46 -6.29
CA LEU A 313 -26.00 -6.82 -6.48
C LEU A 313 -26.74 -5.75 -7.27
N GLN A 314 -26.59 -4.47 -6.89
CA GLN A 314 -27.21 -3.37 -7.63
C GLN A 314 -26.70 -3.31 -9.07
N ALA A 315 -25.39 -3.44 -9.29
CA ALA A 315 -24.81 -3.46 -10.62
C ALA A 315 -25.34 -4.62 -11.48
N LEU A 316 -25.53 -5.80 -10.88
CA LEU A 316 -26.11 -6.96 -11.54
C LEU A 316 -27.60 -6.77 -11.84
N GLN A 317 -28.38 -6.20 -10.93
CA GLN A 317 -29.80 -5.88 -11.14
C GLN A 317 -30.00 -4.87 -12.27
N ASP A 318 -29.18 -3.83 -12.34
CA ASP A 318 -29.22 -2.84 -13.43
C ASP A 318 -28.97 -3.50 -14.80
N LEU A 319 -28.09 -4.52 -14.84
CA LEU A 319 -27.80 -5.29 -16.04
C LEU A 319 -28.96 -6.23 -16.40
N ILE A 320 -29.53 -6.95 -15.43
CA ILE A 320 -30.63 -7.91 -15.67
C ILE A 320 -31.89 -7.17 -16.15
N THR A 321 -32.29 -6.10 -15.46
CA THR A 321 -33.48 -5.29 -15.81
C THR A 321 -33.32 -4.49 -17.10
N GLY A 322 -32.09 -4.33 -17.59
CA GLY A 322 -31.78 -3.54 -18.78
C GLY A 322 -31.70 -2.03 -18.53
N ALA A 323 -31.74 -1.58 -17.26
CA ALA A 323 -31.48 -0.20 -16.88
C ALA A 323 -30.08 0.27 -17.32
N LYS A 324 -29.11 -0.65 -17.37
CA LYS A 324 -27.78 -0.44 -17.96
C LYS A 324 -27.49 -1.43 -19.10
N PRO A 325 -26.88 -0.99 -20.21
CA PRO A 325 -26.45 -1.90 -21.27
C PRO A 325 -25.29 -2.80 -20.83
N THR A 326 -25.18 -4.00 -21.42
CA THR A 326 -24.10 -4.97 -21.18
C THR A 326 -22.78 -4.56 -21.86
N THR A 327 -22.28 -3.39 -21.48
CA THR A 327 -20.95 -2.87 -21.85
C THR A 327 -19.87 -3.51 -20.98
N ALA A 328 -18.63 -3.55 -21.45
CA ALA A 328 -17.52 -4.12 -20.68
C ALA A 328 -17.34 -3.43 -19.32
N ALA A 329 -17.52 -2.12 -19.24
CA ALA A 329 -17.43 -1.37 -17.98
C ALA A 329 -18.52 -1.76 -16.98
N ASN A 330 -19.76 -1.94 -17.44
CA ASN A 330 -20.87 -2.33 -16.56
C ASN A 330 -20.76 -3.79 -16.10
N LEU A 331 -20.30 -4.68 -16.99
CA LEU A 331 -20.03 -6.09 -16.65
C LEU A 331 -18.90 -6.21 -15.63
N ALA A 332 -17.81 -5.45 -15.79
CA ALA A 332 -16.72 -5.39 -14.82
C ALA A 332 -17.16 -4.81 -13.47
N ALA A 333 -18.12 -3.87 -13.46
CA ALA A 333 -18.68 -3.34 -12.23
C ALA A 333 -19.46 -4.39 -11.43
N ALA A 334 -20.18 -5.30 -12.11
CA ALA A 334 -20.94 -6.38 -11.46
C ALA A 334 -20.08 -7.61 -11.09
N GLY A 335 -18.97 -7.86 -11.79
CA GLY A 335 -18.05 -8.96 -11.51
C GLY A 335 -16.81 -8.59 -10.69
N SER A 336 -15.83 -9.48 -10.67
CA SER A 336 -14.45 -9.23 -10.20
C SER A 336 -13.43 -9.69 -11.25
N ASN A 337 -12.12 -9.52 -11.01
CA ASN A 337 -11.10 -9.97 -11.98
C ASN A 337 -10.98 -11.50 -12.02
N SER A 338 -11.22 -12.17 -10.90
CA SER A 338 -11.24 -13.63 -10.78
C SER A 338 -12.60 -14.22 -11.17
N LEU A 339 -13.71 -13.52 -10.91
CA LEU A 339 -15.05 -13.92 -11.32
C LEU A 339 -15.67 -12.88 -12.27
N PRO A 340 -15.24 -12.84 -13.54
CA PRO A 340 -15.84 -11.94 -14.53
C PRO A 340 -17.30 -12.33 -14.78
N ILE A 341 -18.20 -11.35 -14.82
CA ILE A 341 -19.58 -11.56 -15.28
C ILE A 341 -19.62 -11.28 -16.77
N THR A 342 -20.04 -12.26 -17.56
CA THR A 342 -20.15 -12.11 -19.02
C THR A 342 -21.56 -11.70 -19.43
N ARG A 343 -21.70 -11.26 -20.68
CA ARG A 343 -23.02 -11.01 -21.26
C ARG A 343 -23.90 -12.27 -21.25
N GLY A 344 -23.31 -13.44 -21.53
CA GLY A 344 -24.05 -14.70 -21.58
C GLY A 344 -24.62 -15.09 -20.22
N VAL A 345 -23.90 -14.84 -19.12
CA VAL A 345 -24.45 -15.00 -17.76
C VAL A 345 -25.62 -14.07 -17.49
N VAL A 346 -25.54 -12.79 -17.90
CA VAL A 346 -26.64 -11.84 -17.72
C VAL A 346 -27.88 -12.27 -18.53
N GLU A 347 -27.69 -12.70 -19.77
CA GLU A 347 -28.77 -13.22 -20.62
C GLU A 347 -29.37 -14.51 -20.03
N ALA A 348 -28.53 -15.43 -19.56
CA ALA A 348 -28.97 -16.65 -18.90
C ALA A 348 -29.78 -16.39 -17.63
N LEU A 349 -29.42 -15.36 -16.85
CA LEU A 349 -30.14 -14.92 -15.67
C LEU A 349 -31.48 -14.25 -16.01
N ARG A 350 -31.56 -13.46 -17.08
CA ARG A 350 -32.83 -12.87 -17.55
C ARG A 350 -33.87 -13.92 -17.92
N ASP A 351 -33.42 -15.06 -18.45
CA ASP A 351 -34.26 -16.19 -18.84
C ASP A 351 -34.50 -17.19 -17.68
N GLU A 352 -34.08 -16.87 -16.45
CA GLU A 352 -34.16 -17.76 -15.29
C GLU A 352 -35.34 -17.40 -14.39
N PRO A 353 -36.30 -18.32 -14.13
CA PRO A 353 -37.39 -18.07 -13.19
C PRO A 353 -36.91 -17.77 -11.75
N ASP A 354 -35.80 -18.38 -11.33
CA ASP A 354 -35.20 -18.18 -10.00
C ASP A 354 -34.12 -17.06 -10.00
N GLN A 355 -34.24 -16.06 -10.90
CA GLN A 355 -33.23 -15.02 -11.11
C GLN A 355 -32.81 -14.30 -9.82
N ASP A 356 -33.72 -14.09 -8.87
CA ASP A 356 -33.43 -13.37 -7.64
C ASP A 356 -32.48 -14.18 -6.74
N VAL A 357 -32.75 -15.47 -6.55
CA VAL A 357 -31.92 -16.34 -5.69
C VAL A 357 -30.54 -16.52 -6.31
N LEU A 358 -30.50 -16.80 -7.62
CA LEU A 358 -29.24 -17.03 -8.35
C LEU A 358 -28.44 -15.74 -8.53
N GLY A 359 -29.11 -14.61 -8.74
CA GLY A 359 -28.49 -13.29 -8.81
C GLY A 359 -27.88 -12.85 -7.47
N ASN A 360 -28.61 -13.01 -6.36
CA ASN A 360 -28.08 -12.77 -5.02
C ASN A 360 -26.86 -13.66 -4.74
N ARG A 361 -26.93 -14.96 -5.08
CA ARG A 361 -25.79 -15.85 -4.89
C ARG A 361 -24.58 -15.43 -5.74
N LEU A 362 -24.78 -15.13 -7.03
CA LEU A 362 -23.70 -14.70 -7.91
C LEU A 362 -23.05 -13.40 -7.45
N ALA A 363 -23.86 -12.41 -7.03
CA ALA A 363 -23.36 -11.16 -6.47
C ALA A 363 -22.53 -11.39 -5.19
N SER A 364 -22.94 -12.33 -4.33
CA SER A 364 -22.18 -12.69 -3.13
C SER A 364 -20.82 -13.32 -3.44
N GLU A 365 -20.76 -14.16 -4.48
CA GLU A 365 -19.50 -14.78 -4.94
C GLU A 365 -18.57 -13.73 -5.58
N ALA A 366 -19.12 -12.80 -6.38
CA ALA A 366 -18.36 -11.71 -6.98
C ALA A 366 -17.83 -10.71 -5.95
N ALA A 367 -18.61 -10.39 -4.92
CA ALA A 367 -18.22 -9.50 -3.84
C ALA A 367 -17.09 -10.09 -2.99
N LEU A 368 -17.23 -11.36 -2.59
CA LEU A 368 -16.18 -12.07 -1.87
C LEU A 368 -14.88 -12.12 -2.68
N ALA A 369 -14.97 -12.46 -3.97
CA ALA A 369 -13.82 -12.48 -4.86
C ALA A 369 -13.15 -11.10 -4.98
N SER A 370 -13.95 -10.03 -5.13
CA SER A 370 -13.48 -8.63 -5.15
C SER A 370 -12.71 -8.25 -3.88
N VAL A 371 -13.25 -8.57 -2.69
CA VAL A 371 -12.59 -8.24 -1.41
C VAL A 371 -11.32 -9.06 -1.19
N LEU A 372 -11.32 -10.36 -1.53
CA LEU A 372 -10.13 -11.19 -1.39
C LEU A 372 -8.99 -10.72 -2.31
N GLU A 373 -9.30 -10.28 -3.54
CA GLU A 373 -8.33 -9.64 -4.43
C GLU A 373 -7.72 -8.38 -3.80
N LYS A 374 -8.54 -7.52 -3.19
CA LYS A 374 -8.08 -6.31 -2.47
C LYS A 374 -7.22 -6.66 -1.26
N ALA A 375 -7.59 -7.70 -0.51
CA ALA A 375 -6.85 -8.15 0.68
C ALA A 375 -5.46 -8.69 0.35
N LEU A 376 -5.36 -9.55 -0.66
CA LEU A 376 -4.07 -10.05 -1.14
C LEU A 376 -3.18 -8.93 -1.70
N LEU A 377 -3.79 -7.96 -2.39
CA LEU A 377 -3.09 -6.79 -2.87
C LEU A 377 -2.61 -5.89 -1.72
N LEU A 378 -3.39 -5.76 -0.63
CA LEU A 378 -2.97 -5.02 0.56
C LEU A 378 -1.78 -5.70 1.23
N GLN A 379 -1.81 -7.02 1.41
CA GLN A 379 -0.69 -7.78 1.97
C GLN A 379 0.61 -7.48 1.19
N ARG A 380 0.57 -7.54 -0.16
CA ARG A 380 1.71 -7.16 -1.00
C ARG A 380 2.13 -5.70 -0.83
N THR A 381 1.16 -4.81 -0.66
CA THR A 381 1.40 -3.37 -0.45
C THR A 381 2.10 -3.12 0.88
N LEU A 382 1.63 -3.71 1.98
CA LEU A 382 2.26 -3.64 3.31
C LEU A 382 3.67 -4.23 3.29
N LEU A 383 3.87 -5.41 2.70
CA LEU A 383 5.20 -6.01 2.57
C LEU A 383 6.17 -5.17 1.73
N THR A 384 5.66 -4.40 0.77
CA THR A 384 6.48 -3.45 0.00
C THR A 384 6.78 -2.19 0.80
N GLY A 385 5.79 -1.64 1.51
CA GLY A 385 5.97 -0.49 2.40
C GLY A 385 6.96 -0.79 3.54
N LYS A 386 6.96 -2.01 4.06
CA LYS A 386 7.93 -2.51 5.06
C LYS A 386 9.38 -2.40 4.58
N LYS A 387 9.62 -2.37 3.27
CA LYS A 387 10.94 -2.22 2.65
C LYS A 387 11.34 -0.76 2.40
N GLU A 388 10.49 0.20 2.75
CA GLU A 388 10.90 1.61 2.80
C GLU A 388 12.02 1.75 3.85
N PRO A 389 13.14 2.44 3.57
CA PRO A 389 14.33 2.26 4.40
C PRO A 389 14.21 2.80 5.84
N ASN A 390 13.37 3.80 6.10
CA ASN A 390 13.13 4.32 7.44
C ASN A 390 12.23 3.36 8.24
N VAL A 391 11.25 2.72 7.58
CA VAL A 391 10.43 1.66 8.17
C VAL A 391 11.28 0.40 8.41
N ALA A 392 12.06 -0.03 7.42
CA ALA A 392 12.87 -1.25 7.49
C ALA A 392 13.96 -1.19 8.56
N ALA A 393 14.49 0.00 8.83
CA ALA A 393 15.47 0.21 9.89
C ALA A 393 14.83 0.31 11.29
N ASN A 394 13.51 0.52 11.38
CA ASN A 394 12.78 0.60 12.63
C ASN A 394 12.15 -0.76 12.97
N GLU A 395 12.79 -1.51 13.88
CA GLU A 395 12.33 -2.84 14.26
C GLU A 395 10.92 -2.86 14.86
N LEU A 396 10.52 -1.82 15.60
CA LEU A 396 9.17 -1.70 16.16
C LEU A 396 8.11 -1.58 15.05
N ALA A 397 8.42 -0.82 14.00
CA ALA A 397 7.56 -0.70 12.83
C ALA A 397 7.48 -2.02 12.05
N VAL A 398 8.61 -2.69 11.84
CA VAL A 398 8.66 -4.00 11.16
C VAL A 398 7.83 -5.04 11.90
N GLN A 399 8.00 -5.14 13.22
CA GLN A 399 7.23 -6.08 14.05
C GLN A 399 5.73 -5.78 14.03
N ALA A 400 5.36 -4.51 14.13
CA ALA A 400 3.95 -4.09 14.06
C ALA A 400 3.35 -4.45 12.69
N VAL A 401 4.02 -4.15 11.58
CA VAL A 401 3.56 -4.53 10.24
C VAL A 401 3.44 -6.05 10.09
N ASP A 402 4.36 -6.83 10.65
CA ASP A 402 4.29 -8.30 10.60
C ASP A 402 3.15 -8.86 11.44
N GLN A 403 2.81 -8.24 12.57
CA GLN A 403 1.63 -8.60 13.35
C GLN A 403 0.34 -8.35 12.56
N GLU A 404 0.20 -7.16 11.95
CA GLU A 404 -0.98 -6.82 11.15
C GLU A 404 -1.11 -7.69 9.89
N ASN A 405 0.00 -8.03 9.23
CA ASN A 405 -0.01 -8.97 8.10
C ASN A 405 -0.45 -10.37 8.52
N ARG A 406 -0.03 -10.88 9.69
CA ARG A 406 -0.48 -12.19 10.19
C ARG A 406 -1.97 -12.19 10.51
N ALA A 407 -2.49 -11.10 11.08
CA ALA A 407 -3.92 -10.95 11.32
C ALA A 407 -4.70 -10.98 9.99
N LEU A 408 -4.23 -10.25 8.97
CA LEU A 408 -4.80 -10.27 7.63
C LEU A 408 -4.77 -11.67 6.99
N GLU A 409 -3.65 -12.37 7.10
CA GLU A 409 -3.51 -13.75 6.59
C GLU A 409 -4.49 -14.71 7.26
N GLN A 410 -4.67 -14.57 8.58
CA GLN A 410 -5.64 -15.38 9.32
C GLN A 410 -7.07 -15.09 8.84
N ASP A 411 -7.44 -13.83 8.67
CA ASP A 411 -8.77 -13.45 8.15
C ASP A 411 -9.01 -13.97 6.73
N ILE A 412 -8.01 -13.86 5.84
CA ILE A 412 -8.07 -14.42 4.48
C ILE A 412 -8.25 -15.94 4.53
N ASN A 413 -7.50 -16.64 5.37
CA ASN A 413 -7.60 -18.10 5.51
C ASN A 413 -8.97 -18.53 6.05
N ASN A 414 -9.50 -17.82 7.05
CA ASN A 414 -10.84 -18.07 7.60
C ASN A 414 -11.91 -17.93 6.51
N LEU A 415 -11.86 -16.84 5.73
CA LEU A 415 -12.79 -16.61 4.61
C LEU A 415 -12.65 -17.66 3.51
N LYS A 416 -11.41 -18.07 3.20
CA LYS A 416 -11.15 -19.14 2.24
C LYS A 416 -11.78 -20.44 2.70
N THR A 417 -11.57 -20.85 3.95
CA THR A 417 -12.17 -22.06 4.52
C THR A 417 -13.70 -21.98 4.51
N GLU A 418 -14.28 -20.84 4.88
CA GLU A 418 -15.72 -20.64 4.80
C GLU A 418 -16.25 -20.80 3.36
N LEU A 419 -15.53 -20.25 2.37
CA LEU A 419 -15.90 -20.37 0.96
C LEU A 419 -15.78 -21.80 0.44
N GLU A 420 -14.70 -22.50 0.77
CA GLU A 420 -14.49 -23.90 0.38
C GLU A 420 -15.63 -24.77 0.93
N LEU A 421 -15.96 -24.62 2.21
CA LEU A 421 -17.11 -25.30 2.83
C LEU A 421 -18.43 -24.97 2.11
N ARG A 422 -18.68 -23.69 1.80
CA ARG A 422 -19.88 -23.28 1.07
C ARG A 422 -19.93 -23.84 -0.36
N ARG A 423 -18.79 -23.99 -1.04
CA ARG A 423 -18.70 -24.56 -2.39
C ARG A 423 -18.93 -26.06 -2.39
N GLU A 424 -18.37 -26.78 -1.42
CA GLU A 424 -18.61 -28.22 -1.24
C GLU A 424 -20.08 -28.52 -0.94
N LEU A 425 -20.74 -27.65 -0.19
CA LEU A 425 -22.15 -27.83 0.19
C LEU A 425 -23.16 -27.36 -0.87
N ALA A 426 -22.83 -26.38 -1.72
CA ALA A 426 -23.82 -25.72 -2.60
C ALA A 426 -23.42 -25.59 -4.09
N GLY A 427 -22.24 -26.04 -4.50
CA GLY A 427 -21.78 -25.92 -5.89
C GLY A 427 -21.46 -24.49 -6.36
N ASN A 428 -21.03 -24.34 -7.61
CA ASN A 428 -20.69 -23.05 -8.24
C ASN A 428 -21.92 -22.43 -8.92
N SER A 429 -22.35 -21.25 -8.45
CA SER A 429 -23.59 -20.62 -8.91
C SER A 429 -23.59 -20.21 -10.38
N ALA A 430 -22.49 -19.63 -10.88
CA ALA A 430 -22.35 -19.25 -12.28
C ALA A 430 -22.45 -20.47 -13.21
N MET A 431 -21.80 -21.58 -12.82
CA MET A 431 -21.90 -22.83 -13.57
C MET A 431 -23.32 -23.40 -13.56
N THR A 432 -24.01 -23.37 -12.41
CA THR A 432 -25.40 -23.79 -12.30
C THR A 432 -26.33 -22.98 -13.20
N ILE A 433 -26.15 -21.65 -13.25
CA ILE A 433 -26.91 -20.76 -14.14
C ILE A 433 -26.72 -21.16 -15.61
N ILE A 434 -25.47 -21.31 -16.05
CA ILE A 434 -25.14 -21.69 -17.43
C ILE A 434 -25.65 -23.10 -17.78
N GLN A 435 -25.53 -24.07 -16.88
CA GLN A 435 -25.97 -25.44 -17.10
C GLN A 435 -27.51 -25.54 -17.19
N ARG A 436 -28.23 -24.81 -16.34
CA ARG A 436 -29.70 -24.70 -16.41
C ARG A 436 -30.14 -24.02 -17.70
N HIS A 437 -29.49 -22.92 -18.08
CA HIS A 437 -29.77 -22.23 -19.33
C HIS A 437 -29.51 -23.12 -20.56
N SER A 438 -28.39 -23.85 -20.62
CA SER A 438 -28.09 -24.75 -21.74
C SER A 438 -29.10 -25.88 -21.86
N THR A 439 -29.59 -26.42 -20.73
CA THR A 439 -30.64 -27.45 -20.69
C THR A 439 -31.97 -26.90 -21.23
N ARG A 440 -32.35 -25.66 -20.86
CA ARG A 440 -33.53 -24.97 -21.43
C ARG A 440 -33.36 -24.68 -22.92
N ALA A 441 -32.18 -24.24 -23.34
CA ALA A 441 -31.87 -24.00 -24.75
C ALA A 441 -31.90 -25.30 -25.57
N ALA A 442 -31.44 -26.42 -25.02
CA ALA A 442 -31.53 -27.73 -25.66
C ALA A 442 -32.97 -28.25 -25.72
N GLY A 443 -33.74 -28.10 -24.64
CA GLY A 443 -35.16 -28.48 -24.57
C GLY A 443 -36.05 -27.69 -25.54
N SER A 444 -35.77 -26.40 -25.72
CA SER A 444 -36.48 -25.54 -26.70
C SER A 444 -36.10 -25.81 -28.15
N ARG A 445 -34.91 -26.40 -28.41
CA ARG A 445 -34.56 -26.91 -29.76
C ARG A 445 -35.34 -28.18 -30.14
N GLY A 446 -35.91 -28.90 -29.17
CA GLY A 446 -36.72 -30.10 -29.39
C GLY A 446 -38.18 -29.84 -29.79
N ILE A 447 -38.66 -28.60 -29.72
CA ILE A 447 -40.02 -28.23 -30.15
C ILE A 447 -39.92 -27.57 -31.54
N TYR A 448 -39.57 -28.37 -32.55
CA TYR A 448 -39.75 -28.00 -33.97
C TYR A 448 -40.06 -29.25 -34.78
N GLU A 449 -41.35 -29.59 -34.85
CA GLU A 449 -41.91 -30.32 -35.98
C GLU A 449 -42.66 -29.30 -36.85
N GLY A 450 -41.98 -28.73 -37.85
CA GLY A 450 -42.64 -28.26 -39.07
C GLY A 450 -43.07 -26.79 -39.20
N ASP A 451 -42.53 -25.82 -38.45
CA ASP A 451 -42.68 -24.40 -38.82
C ASP A 451 -41.30 -23.76 -39.07
N THR A 452 -41.19 -22.89 -40.06
CA THR A 452 -39.93 -22.17 -40.39
C THR A 452 -39.84 -20.83 -39.67
N THR A 453 -40.84 -20.50 -38.85
CA THR A 453 -40.95 -19.24 -38.13
C THR A 453 -41.01 -19.46 -36.62
N ARG A 454 -40.06 -18.83 -35.90
CA ARG A 454 -39.93 -18.86 -34.44
C ARG A 454 -41.06 -18.07 -33.78
N ASP A 455 -41.64 -18.63 -32.71
CA ASP A 455 -42.71 -18.03 -31.88
C ASP A 455 -44.05 -17.73 -32.57
N ARG A 456 -44.39 -18.42 -33.67
CA ARG A 456 -45.69 -18.19 -34.34
C ARG A 456 -46.89 -18.48 -33.43
N LEU A 457 -46.83 -19.56 -32.65
CA LEU A 457 -47.91 -19.93 -31.71
C LEU A 457 -48.08 -18.89 -30.60
N ASP A 458 -46.97 -18.38 -30.04
CA ASP A 458 -47.00 -17.34 -29.00
C ASP A 458 -47.49 -15.99 -29.54
N GLN A 459 -47.21 -15.67 -30.81
CA GLN A 459 -47.76 -14.48 -31.47
C GLN A 459 -49.26 -14.60 -31.76
N ILE A 460 -49.77 -15.81 -32.01
CA ILE A 460 -51.20 -16.07 -32.24
C ILE A 460 -51.97 -16.08 -30.91
N GLN A 461 -51.34 -16.54 -29.83
CA GLN A 461 -51.94 -16.60 -28.49
C GLN A 461 -51.92 -15.26 -27.74
N LYS A 462 -51.21 -14.24 -28.24
CA LYS A 462 -51.34 -12.88 -27.70
C LYS A 462 -52.78 -12.39 -27.90
N PRO A 463 -53.52 -12.08 -26.81
CA PRO A 463 -54.86 -11.54 -26.93
C PRO A 463 -54.76 -10.21 -27.69
N ARG A 464 -55.45 -10.12 -28.83
CA ARG A 464 -55.63 -8.83 -29.52
C ARG A 464 -56.38 -7.92 -28.57
N SER A 465 -55.72 -6.85 -28.12
CA SER A 465 -56.38 -5.73 -27.48
C SER A 465 -57.35 -5.13 -28.49
N SER A 466 -58.60 -5.59 -28.43
CA SER A 466 -59.72 -4.90 -29.05
C SER A 466 -60.19 -3.87 -28.03
N THR A 467 -60.02 -2.60 -28.38
CA THR A 467 -60.77 -1.54 -27.74
C THR A 467 -61.27 -0.63 -28.86
N PRO A 468 -62.59 -0.38 -28.93
CA PRO A 468 -63.23 0.35 -30.03
C PRO A 468 -62.85 1.83 -30.11
#